data_AF-A0A920DHJ6-F1
#
_entry.id   AF-A0A920DHJ6-F1
#
_cell.length_a   1.000
_cell.length_b   1.000
_cell.length_c   1.000
_cell.angle_alpha   90.00
_cell.angle_beta   90.00
_cell.angle_gamma   90.00
#
_symmetry.space_group_name_H-M   'P 1'
#
loop_
_entity.id
_entity.type
_entity.pdbx_description
1 polymer ?
#
loop_
_entity_poly.entity_id
_entity_poly.type
_entity_poly.pdbx_seq_one_letter_code
_entity_poly.pdbx_strand_id
1 'polypeptide(L)'
;MTKYIVKSYLALINRFEAFAKNLGSFGLAVIYTVGHIWIAILCAAYIFDASLNLAAVDAFIEPVINGFWFYALHKFCSEILGKLTLTIVYTVGHIFIATMCAVIIFSATVNLAAVDAFVEPIINAFWFYFLHSIYGSYNQKREVSYE
;
A
#
# COMPACT_ATOMS: atom_id res chain seq x y z
N MET A 1 12.44 6.11 -35.91
CA MET A 1 12.18 4.94 -35.04
C MET A 1 11.64 5.37 -33.67
N THR A 2 12.33 6.25 -32.95
CA THR A 2 11.95 6.75 -31.61
C THR A 2 10.54 7.36 -31.51
N LYS A 3 10.12 8.16 -32.50
CA LYS A 3 8.77 8.78 -32.53
C LYS A 3 7.62 7.76 -32.59
N TYR A 4 7.83 6.62 -33.26
CA TYR A 4 6.83 5.55 -33.36
C TYR A 4 6.75 4.75 -32.06
N ILE A 5 7.90 4.47 -31.46
CA ILE A 5 7.99 3.80 -30.16
C ILE A 5 7.25 4.63 -29.10
N VAL A 6 7.56 5.93 -28.99
CA VAL A 6 6.89 6.84 -28.05
C VAL A 6 5.38 6.92 -28.29
N LYS A 7 4.93 6.98 -29.55
CA LYS A 7 3.49 7.02 -29.87
C LYS A 7 2.77 5.73 -29.46
N SER A 8 3.39 4.57 -29.65
CA SER A 8 2.84 3.28 -29.23
C SER A 8 2.75 3.17 -27.70
N TYR A 9 3.77 3.62 -26.97
CA TYR A 9 3.73 3.67 -25.50
C TYR A 9 2.64 4.60 -24.98
N LEU A 10 2.53 5.81 -25.54
CA LEU A 10 1.45 6.75 -25.17
C LEU A 10 0.07 6.17 -25.45
N ALA A 11 -0.10 5.46 -26.58
CA ALA A 11 -1.36 4.80 -26.90
C ALA A 11 -1.72 3.69 -25.90
N LEU A 12 -0.72 2.94 -25.42
CA LEU A 12 -0.92 1.91 -24.39
C LEU A 12 -1.34 2.52 -23.05
N ILE A 13 -0.65 3.57 -22.60
CA ILE A 13 -0.96 4.29 -21.36
C ILE A 13 -2.39 4.86 -21.40
N ASN A 14 -2.75 5.51 -22.51
CA ASN A 14 -4.10 6.05 -22.69
C ASN A 14 -5.19 4.97 -22.63
N ARG A 15 -4.92 3.76 -23.15
CA ARG A 15 -5.86 2.62 -23.07
C ARG A 15 -6.00 2.12 -21.64
N PHE A 16 -4.89 2.02 -20.91
CA PHE A 16 -4.91 1.66 -19.50
C PHE A 16 -5.68 2.66 -18.65
N GLU A 17 -5.46 3.96 -18.88
CA GLU A 17 -6.22 5.00 -18.21
C GLU A 17 -7.72 4.91 -18.50
N ALA A 18 -8.10 4.71 -19.76
CA ALA A 18 -9.50 4.56 -20.14
C ALA A 18 -10.14 3.33 -19.47
N PHE A 19 -9.40 2.21 -19.42
CA PHE A 19 -9.84 1.01 -18.70
C PHE A 19 -10.01 1.27 -17.20
N ALA A 20 -9.01 1.86 -16.54
CA ALA A 20 -9.05 2.20 -15.12
C ALA A 20 -10.21 3.16 -14.78
N LYS A 21 -10.48 4.13 -15.64
CA LYS A 21 -11.61 5.06 -15.50
C LYS A 21 -12.98 4.35 -15.61
N ASN A 22 -13.08 3.29 -16.39
CA ASN A 22 -14.33 2.52 -16.57
C ASN A 22 -14.63 1.56 -15.40
N LEU A 23 -13.64 1.21 -14.55
CA LEU A 23 -13.82 0.29 -13.43
C LEU A 23 -14.60 0.89 -12.24
N GLY A 24 -14.75 2.22 -12.20
CA GLY A 24 -15.38 2.94 -11.09
C GLY A 24 -14.59 2.83 -9.77
N SER A 25 -15.13 3.40 -8.71
CA SER A 25 -14.47 3.42 -7.39
C SER A 25 -14.26 2.03 -6.78
N PHE A 26 -15.21 1.11 -6.99
CA PHE A 26 -15.12 -0.26 -6.49
C PHE A 26 -14.01 -1.06 -7.19
N GLY A 27 -13.94 -1.03 -8.53
CA GLY A 27 -12.91 -1.75 -9.26
C GLY A 27 -11.50 -1.20 -8.97
N LEU A 28 -11.39 0.13 -8.76
CA LEU A 28 -10.14 0.75 -8.31
C LEU A 28 -9.74 0.30 -6.90
N ALA A 29 -10.70 0.15 -5.97
CA ALA A 29 -10.42 -0.38 -4.64
C ALA A 29 -9.89 -1.83 -4.72
N VAL A 30 -10.48 -2.67 -5.56
CA VAL A 30 -9.99 -4.06 -5.78
C VAL A 30 -8.57 -4.06 -6.35
N ILE A 31 -8.29 -3.23 -7.38
CA ILE A 31 -6.93 -3.11 -7.96
C ILE A 31 -5.94 -2.63 -6.91
N TYR A 32 -6.32 -1.63 -6.11
CA TYR A 32 -5.48 -1.13 -5.03
C TYR A 32 -5.15 -2.24 -4.02
N THR A 33 -6.15 -2.97 -3.53
CA THR A 33 -5.96 -4.05 -2.55
C THR A 33 -5.09 -5.18 -3.09
N VAL A 34 -5.34 -5.64 -4.32
CA VAL A 34 -4.52 -6.70 -4.93
C VAL A 34 -3.09 -6.22 -5.14
N GLY A 35 -2.90 -5.00 -5.65
CA GLY A 35 -1.58 -4.42 -5.84
C GLY A 35 -0.81 -4.24 -4.53
N HIS A 36 -1.47 -3.79 -3.47
CA HIS A 36 -0.89 -3.67 -2.14
C HIS A 36 -0.37 -5.03 -1.63
N ILE A 37 -1.19 -6.08 -1.68
CA ILE A 37 -0.78 -7.42 -1.24
C ILE A 37 0.43 -7.91 -2.06
N TRP A 38 0.40 -7.72 -3.38
CA TRP A 38 1.54 -8.10 -4.23
C TRP A 38 2.81 -7.32 -3.91
N ILE A 39 2.71 -6.03 -3.61
CA ILE A 39 3.86 -5.20 -3.20
C ILE A 39 4.45 -5.74 -1.90
N ALA A 40 3.63 -6.01 -0.88
CA ALA A 40 4.06 -6.57 0.40
C ALA A 40 4.81 -7.91 0.21
N ILE A 41 4.20 -8.83 -0.55
CA ILE A 41 4.82 -10.13 -0.88
C ILE A 41 6.19 -9.95 -1.56
N LEU A 42 6.28 -9.04 -2.53
CA LEU A 42 7.52 -8.80 -3.26
C LEU A 42 8.57 -8.13 -2.36
N CYS A 43 8.20 -7.14 -1.55
CA CYS A 43 9.09 -6.51 -0.57
C CYS A 43 9.70 -7.57 0.34
N ALA A 44 8.86 -8.35 1.04
CA ALA A 44 9.34 -9.35 1.97
C ALA A 44 10.16 -10.45 1.26
N ALA A 45 9.73 -10.93 0.09
CA ALA A 45 10.49 -11.93 -0.68
C ALA A 45 11.88 -11.42 -1.08
N TYR A 46 11.99 -10.16 -1.55
CA TYR A 46 13.27 -9.59 -1.96
C TYR A 46 14.16 -9.19 -0.78
N ILE A 47 13.59 -8.66 0.30
CA ILE A 47 14.37 -8.18 1.46
C ILE A 47 14.92 -9.36 2.26
N PHE A 48 14.14 -10.43 2.42
CA PHE A 48 14.51 -11.59 3.26
C PHE A 48 15.00 -12.81 2.46
N ASP A 49 15.11 -12.73 1.14
CA ASP A 49 15.40 -13.87 0.25
C ASP A 49 14.45 -15.06 0.52
N ALA A 50 13.17 -14.74 0.76
CA ALA A 50 12.16 -15.68 1.20
C ALA A 50 11.31 -16.20 0.03
N SER A 51 10.80 -17.42 0.16
CA SER A 51 9.81 -17.95 -0.80
C SER A 51 8.54 -17.10 -0.79
N LEU A 52 7.87 -16.97 -1.96
CA LEU A 52 6.62 -16.21 -2.08
C LEU A 52 5.52 -16.69 -1.12
N ASN A 53 5.46 -17.99 -0.81
CA ASN A 53 4.49 -18.52 0.14
C ASN A 53 4.76 -18.02 1.56
N LEU A 54 6.03 -17.91 1.97
CA LEU A 54 6.39 -17.40 3.29
C LEU A 54 6.21 -15.88 3.35
N ALA A 55 6.57 -15.16 2.29
CA ALA A 55 6.29 -13.73 2.16
C ALA A 55 4.79 -13.40 2.17
N ALA A 56 3.95 -14.26 1.58
CA ALA A 56 2.51 -14.13 1.65
C ALA A 56 1.98 -14.29 3.07
N VAL A 57 2.59 -15.15 3.90
CA VAL A 57 2.20 -15.28 5.31
C VAL A 57 2.37 -13.95 6.03
N ASP A 58 3.50 -13.26 5.84
CA ASP A 58 3.76 -11.95 6.43
C ASP A 58 2.77 -10.88 5.93
N ALA A 59 2.58 -10.79 4.61
CA ALA A 59 1.64 -9.87 3.96
C ALA A 59 0.17 -10.01 4.42
N PHE A 60 -0.21 -11.14 5.03
CA PHE A 60 -1.53 -11.34 5.65
C PHE A 60 -1.51 -11.20 7.18
N ILE A 61 -0.50 -11.75 7.86
CA ILE A 61 -0.46 -11.76 9.33
C ILE A 61 -0.16 -10.37 9.89
N GLU A 62 0.81 -9.65 9.32
CA GLU A 62 1.18 -8.32 9.81
C GLU A 62 -0.04 -7.37 9.85
N PRO A 63 -0.80 -7.18 8.74
CA PRO A 63 -1.95 -6.26 8.76
C PRO A 63 -3.03 -6.67 9.75
N VAL A 64 -3.21 -7.96 10.00
CA VAL A 64 -4.20 -8.46 10.99
C VAL A 64 -3.79 -8.06 12.40
N ILE A 65 -2.53 -8.29 12.78
CA ILE A 65 -2.03 -7.92 14.12
C ILE A 65 -2.04 -6.39 14.28
N ASN A 66 -1.61 -5.65 13.26
CA ASN A 66 -1.68 -4.19 13.27
C ASN A 66 -3.13 -3.66 13.36
N GLY A 67 -4.09 -4.36 12.75
CA GLY A 67 -5.51 -4.07 12.88
C GLY A 67 -6.02 -4.21 14.32
N PHE A 68 -5.58 -5.23 15.05
CA PHE A 68 -5.89 -5.38 16.48
C PHE A 68 -5.25 -4.29 17.33
N TRP A 69 -4.00 -3.92 17.05
CA TRP A 69 -3.34 -2.79 17.71
C TRP A 69 -4.09 -1.48 17.50
N PHE A 70 -4.47 -1.18 16.25
CA PHE A 70 -5.30 -0.02 15.93
C PHE A 70 -6.63 -0.04 16.71
N TYR A 71 -7.33 -1.17 16.72
CA TYR A 71 -8.60 -1.31 17.42
C TYR A 71 -8.46 -1.08 18.93
N ALA A 72 -7.45 -1.69 19.56
CA ALA A 72 -7.20 -1.51 20.98
C ALA A 72 -6.88 -0.05 21.32
N LEU A 73 -5.97 0.55 20.56
CA LEU A 73 -5.59 1.94 20.76
C LEU A 73 -6.78 2.88 20.57
N HIS A 74 -7.58 2.68 19.52
CA HIS A 74 -8.76 3.50 19.27
C HIS A 74 -9.84 3.28 20.34
N LYS A 75 -10.06 2.05 20.81
CA LYS A 75 -11.12 1.78 21.79
C LYS A 75 -10.81 2.31 23.18
N PHE A 76 -9.56 2.23 23.63
CA PHE A 76 -9.18 2.56 25.00
C PHE A 76 -8.52 3.93 25.15
N CYS A 77 -7.91 4.46 24.09
CA CYS A 77 -7.08 5.67 24.19
C CYS A 77 -7.59 6.85 23.36
N SER A 78 -8.60 6.69 22.49
CA SER A 78 -9.07 7.80 21.63
C SER A 78 -9.69 8.96 22.41
N GLU A 79 -10.32 8.67 23.56
CA GLU A 79 -10.93 9.68 24.43
C GLU A 79 -9.91 10.31 25.39
N ILE A 80 -8.75 9.67 25.57
CA ILE A 80 -7.71 10.10 26.53
C ILE A 80 -6.62 10.88 25.81
N LEU A 81 -6.22 10.42 24.64
CA LEU A 81 -5.12 10.97 23.84
C LEU A 81 -5.66 11.92 22.78
N GLY A 82 -4.95 13.04 22.58
CA GLY A 82 -5.21 13.90 21.44
C GLY A 82 -4.93 13.19 20.11
N LYS A 83 -5.59 13.63 19.02
CA LYS A 83 -5.46 13.02 17.68
C LYS A 83 -4.00 12.84 17.23
N LEU A 84 -3.17 13.87 17.44
CA LEU A 84 -1.75 13.81 17.07
C LEU A 84 -0.99 12.74 17.86
N THR A 85 -1.19 12.70 19.18
CA THR A 85 -0.56 11.71 20.06
C THR A 85 -1.01 10.30 19.70
N LEU A 86 -2.30 10.11 19.42
CA LEU A 86 -2.86 8.83 19.00
C LEU A 86 -2.20 8.34 17.70
N THR A 87 -2.04 9.23 16.71
CA THR A 87 -1.35 8.91 15.45
C THR A 87 0.10 8.52 15.67
N ILE A 88 0.85 9.27 16.49
CA ILE A 88 2.25 8.96 16.78
C ILE A 88 2.39 7.60 17.46
N VAL A 89 1.56 7.33 18.48
CA VAL A 89 1.55 6.05 19.20
C VAL A 89 1.18 4.89 18.25
N TYR A 90 0.18 5.10 17.39
CA TYR A 90 -0.18 4.12 16.37
C TYR A 90 0.99 3.82 15.44
N THR A 91 1.63 4.85 14.87
CA THR A 91 2.73 4.68 13.91
C THR A 91 3.93 3.97 14.53
N VAL A 92 4.33 4.34 15.74
CA VAL A 92 5.44 3.67 16.44
C VAL A 92 5.10 2.20 16.73
N GLY A 93 3.88 1.94 17.21
CA GLY A 93 3.42 0.57 17.45
C GLY A 93 3.34 -0.25 16.17
N HIS A 94 2.88 0.34 15.07
CA HIS A 94 2.85 -0.30 13.75
C HIS A 94 4.23 -0.75 13.29
N ILE A 95 5.22 0.16 13.31
CA ILE A 95 6.59 -0.15 12.91
C ILE A 95 7.18 -1.26 13.80
N PHE A 96 6.91 -1.19 15.11
CA PHE A 96 7.36 -2.21 16.04
C PHE A 96 6.74 -3.59 15.74
N ILE A 97 5.42 -3.65 15.53
CA ILE A 97 4.71 -4.90 15.22
C ILE A 97 5.20 -5.48 13.88
N ALA A 98 5.31 -4.67 12.84
CA ALA A 98 5.83 -5.07 11.53
C ALA A 98 7.24 -5.67 11.65
N THR A 99 8.14 -4.94 12.33
CA THR A 99 9.51 -5.41 12.58
C THR A 99 9.52 -6.75 13.34
N MET A 100 8.66 -6.91 14.35
CA MET A 100 8.58 -8.17 15.11
C MET A 100 8.00 -9.33 14.28
N CYS A 101 6.99 -9.07 13.45
CA CYS A 101 6.44 -10.08 12.54
C CYS A 101 7.53 -10.58 11.59
N ALA A 102 8.23 -9.68 10.92
CA ALA A 102 9.31 -10.02 10.02
C ALA A 102 10.47 -10.77 10.71
N VAL A 103 10.87 -10.37 11.92
CA VAL A 103 11.88 -11.10 12.71
C VAL A 103 11.42 -12.53 13.00
N ILE A 104 10.16 -12.72 13.41
CA ILE A 104 9.63 -14.03 13.79
C ILE A 104 9.43 -14.93 12.57
N ILE A 105 8.86 -14.40 11.48
CA ILE A 105 8.47 -15.16 10.30
C ILE A 105 9.71 -15.55 9.48
N PHE A 106 10.65 -14.62 9.29
CA PHE A 106 11.83 -14.83 8.45
C PHE A 106 13.10 -15.19 9.24
N SER A 107 13.05 -15.21 10.57
CA SER A 107 14.25 -15.33 11.41
C SER A 107 15.31 -14.27 11.07
N ALA A 108 14.86 -13.09 10.66
CA ALA A 108 15.71 -11.99 10.18
C ALA A 108 16.27 -11.16 11.34
N THR A 109 17.33 -10.40 11.07
CA THR A 109 17.83 -9.40 12.03
C THR A 109 16.87 -8.22 12.14
N VAL A 110 16.80 -7.60 13.32
CA VAL A 110 15.93 -6.43 13.57
C VAL A 110 16.21 -5.29 12.57
N ASN A 111 17.47 -5.06 12.21
CA ASN A 111 17.81 -4.01 11.25
C ASN A 111 17.23 -4.29 9.86
N LEU A 112 17.29 -5.55 9.40
CA LEU A 112 16.74 -5.94 8.10
C LEU A 112 15.20 -5.93 8.12
N ALA A 113 14.60 -6.40 9.21
CA ALA A 113 13.15 -6.35 9.41
C ALA A 113 12.62 -4.91 9.49
N ALA A 114 13.38 -4.00 10.10
CA ALA A 114 13.02 -2.59 10.13
C ALA A 114 13.03 -1.97 8.73
N VAL A 115 13.91 -2.42 7.82
CA VAL A 115 13.92 -1.93 6.43
C VAL A 115 12.59 -2.23 5.76
N ASP A 116 12.07 -3.44 5.90
CA ASP A 116 10.77 -3.83 5.33
C ASP A 116 9.63 -2.98 5.91
N ALA A 117 9.59 -2.80 7.24
CA ALA A 117 8.61 -1.95 7.94
C ALA A 117 8.57 -0.47 7.49
N PHE A 118 9.60 0.01 6.79
CA PHE A 118 9.60 1.33 6.14
C PHE A 118 9.41 1.26 4.62
N VAL A 119 10.11 0.36 3.94
CA VAL A 119 10.14 0.28 2.48
C VAL A 119 8.79 -0.13 1.91
N GLU A 120 8.12 -1.12 2.51
CA GLU A 120 6.81 -1.58 2.04
C GLU A 120 5.77 -0.44 2.06
N PRO A 121 5.53 0.27 3.18
CA PRO A 121 4.57 1.36 3.21
C PRO A 121 4.89 2.48 2.22
N ILE A 122 6.17 2.77 1.99
CA ILE A 122 6.62 3.79 1.04
C ILE A 122 6.26 3.38 -0.40
N ILE A 123 6.60 2.17 -0.82
CA ILE A 123 6.29 1.68 -2.17
C ILE A 123 4.76 1.62 -2.37
N ASN A 124 4.04 1.17 -1.36
CA ASN A 124 2.60 1.11 -1.41
C ASN A 124 1.95 2.52 -1.48
N ALA A 125 2.55 3.53 -0.84
CA ALA A 125 2.12 4.93 -0.99
C ALA A 125 2.31 5.45 -2.43
N PHE A 126 3.40 5.07 -3.10
CA PHE A 126 3.59 5.38 -4.53
C PHE A 126 2.53 4.69 -5.41
N TRP A 127 2.19 3.43 -5.11
CA TRP A 127 1.12 2.71 -5.81
C TRP A 127 -0.24 3.39 -5.63
N PHE A 128 -0.59 3.76 -4.39
CA PHE A 128 -1.79 4.53 -4.09
C PHE A 128 -1.83 5.85 -4.88
N TYR A 129 -0.73 6.62 -4.86
CA TYR A 129 -0.63 7.89 -5.58
C TYR A 129 -0.81 7.72 -7.09
N PHE A 130 -0.20 6.68 -7.67
CA PHE A 130 -0.33 6.37 -9.09
C PHE A 130 -1.80 6.09 -9.49
N LEU A 131 -2.48 5.22 -8.76
CA LEU A 131 -3.89 4.93 -9.00
C LEU A 131 -4.77 6.16 -8.78
N HIS A 132 -4.51 6.93 -7.73
CA HIS A 132 -5.24 8.15 -7.44
C HIS A 132 -5.03 9.22 -8.51
N SER A 133 -3.84 9.34 -9.10
CA SER A 133 -3.57 10.28 -10.20
C SER A 133 -4.40 9.98 -11.44
N ILE A 134 -4.51 8.68 -11.79
CA ILE A 134 -5.32 8.21 -12.92
C ILE A 134 -6.82 8.48 -12.70
N TYR A 135 -7.29 8.30 -11.46
CA TYR A 135 -8.70 8.51 -11.11
C TYR A 135 -9.07 9.98 -10.85
N GLY A 136 -8.26 10.76 -10.12
CA GLY A 136 -8.53 12.16 -9.78
C GLY A 136 -8.70 13.05 -11.02
N SER A 137 -8.02 12.69 -12.12
CA SER A 137 -8.18 13.33 -13.43
C SER A 137 -9.58 13.17 -14.04
N TYR A 138 -10.42 12.26 -13.54
CA TYR A 138 -11.77 11.99 -14.03
C TYR A 138 -12.85 12.80 -13.30
N ASN A 139 -12.77 12.98 -11.97
CA ASN A 139 -13.80 13.70 -11.22
C ASN A 139 -13.84 15.20 -11.56
N GLN A 140 -12.68 15.83 -11.76
CA GLN A 140 -12.60 17.26 -12.11
C GLN A 140 -13.16 17.57 -13.51
N LYS A 141 -13.18 16.61 -14.45
CA LYS A 141 -13.79 16.80 -15.78
C LYS A 141 -15.30 16.61 -15.79
N ARG A 142 -15.85 15.75 -14.92
CA ARG A 142 -17.30 15.58 -14.80
C ARG A 142 -17.96 16.83 -14.24
N GLU A 143 -17.40 17.44 -13.19
CA GLU A 143 -17.98 18.64 -12.57
C GLU A 143 -18.08 19.82 -13.54
N VAL A 144 -17.05 20.04 -14.37
CA VAL A 144 -17.04 21.12 -15.39
C VAL A 144 -18.00 20.86 -16.57
N SER A 145 -18.49 19.62 -16.75
CA SER A 145 -19.42 19.27 -17.85
C SER A 145 -20.89 19.45 -17.49
N TYR A 146 -21.21 19.69 -16.21
CA TYR A 146 -22.56 19.89 -15.69
C TYR A 146 -22.82 21.35 -15.26
N GLU A 147 -21.84 22.25 -15.41
CA GLU A 147 -21.98 23.71 -15.37
C GLU A 147 -22.08 24.29 -16.79
#